data_AF-A0A146F9L4-F1
#
_entry.id   AF-A0A146F9L4-F1
#
_cell.length_a   1.000
_cell.length_b   1.000
_cell.length_c   1.000
_cell.angle_alpha   90.00
_cell.angle_beta   90.00
_cell.angle_gamma   90.00
#
_symmetry.space_group_name_H-M   'P 1'
#
loop_
_entity.id
_entity.type
_entity.pdbx_description
1 polymer ?
#
loop_
_entity_poly.entity_id
_entity_poly.type
_entity_poly.pdbx_seq_one_letter_code
_entity_poly.pdbx_strand_id
1 'polypeptide(L)'
;MAMYEQIDVDDRELEAQGYAPAMPRRFSLLSLFSLGFALTATWNGFGSAIGASLAQSSSSGTIWTLVIAALMNFVVSLGMAELVSAFPNSGAQYYWSYKVASPEWAPFASYM
;
A
#
# COMPACT_ATOMS: atom_id res chain seq x y z
N MET A 1 -6.10 2.27 23.72
CA MET A 1 -5.72 3.66 24.05
C MET A 1 -4.93 4.28 22.90
N ALA A 2 -3.81 3.68 22.47
CA ALA A 2 -3.01 4.16 21.33
C ALA A 2 -3.79 4.35 20.00
N MET A 3 -4.69 3.42 19.62
CA MET A 3 -5.47 3.54 18.38
C MET A 3 -6.42 4.76 18.37
N TYR A 4 -6.99 5.13 19.53
CA TYR A 4 -7.87 6.29 19.63
C TYR A 4 -7.07 7.60 19.50
N GLU A 5 -5.89 7.64 20.11
CA GLU A 5 -4.95 8.76 20.00
C GLU A 5 -4.44 8.96 18.57
N GLN A 6 -4.16 7.86 17.85
CA GLN A 6 -3.76 7.92 16.45
C GLN A 6 -4.87 8.47 15.54
N ILE A 7 -6.13 8.11 15.80
CA ILE A 7 -7.28 8.63 15.04
C ILE A 7 -7.40 10.16 15.23
N ASP A 8 -7.22 10.64 16.46
CA ASP A 8 -7.25 12.09 16.76
C ASP A 8 -6.10 12.84 16.06
N VAL A 9 -4.90 12.25 16.01
CA VAL A 9 -3.75 12.83 15.28
C VAL A 9 -4.02 12.87 13.77
N ASP A 10 -4.48 11.77 13.18
CA ASP A 10 -4.80 11.69 11.75
C ASP A 10 -5.88 12.71 11.35
N ASP A 11 -6.91 12.89 12.19
CA ASP A 11 -8.01 13.83 11.93
C ASP A 11 -7.52 15.28 11.95
N ARG A 12 -6.60 15.62 12.86
CA ARG A 12 -5.97 16.96 12.93
C ARG A 12 -5.06 17.23 11.73
N GLU A 13 -4.34 16.22 11.25
CA GLU A 13 -3.52 16.35 10.05
C GLU A 13 -4.36 16.52 8.78
N LEU A 14 -5.49 15.82 8.69
CA LEU A 14 -6.46 15.98 7.60
C LEU A 14 -7.09 17.37 7.59
N GLU A 15 -7.50 17.89 8.75
CA GLU A 15 -7.99 19.27 8.86
C GLU A 15 -6.93 20.30 8.44
N ALA A 16 -5.67 20.10 8.83
CA ALA A 16 -4.57 20.97 8.42
C ALA A 16 -4.32 20.96 6.89
N GLN A 17 -4.64 19.86 6.22
CA GLN A 17 -4.60 19.72 4.77
C GLN A 17 -5.87 20.23 4.07
N GLY A 18 -6.87 20.71 4.83
CA GLY A 18 -8.14 21.22 4.31
C GLY A 18 -9.18 20.15 4.02
N TYR A 19 -8.99 18.92 4.50
CA TYR A 19 -9.94 17.82 4.33
C TYR A 19 -10.91 17.76 5.50
N ALA A 20 -12.22 17.85 5.20
CA ALA A 20 -13.27 17.57 6.18
C ALA A 20 -13.68 16.09 6.10
N PRO A 21 -13.76 15.37 7.23
CA PRO A 21 -14.17 13.96 7.24
C PRO A 21 -15.63 13.81 6.81
N ALA A 22 -15.85 13.25 5.62
CA ALA A 22 -17.19 13.03 5.06
C ALA A 22 -17.85 11.73 5.54
N MET A 23 -17.08 10.77 6.08
CA MET A 23 -17.57 9.48 6.55
C MET A 23 -17.00 9.10 7.92
N PRO A 24 -17.77 8.37 8.75
CA PRO A 24 -17.26 7.80 9.99
C PRO A 24 -16.26 6.67 9.72
N ARG A 25 -15.19 6.56 10.53
CA ARG A 25 -14.22 5.47 10.48
C ARG A 25 -14.86 4.16 10.97
N ARG A 26 -15.05 3.20 10.06
CA ARG A 26 -15.71 1.90 10.35
C ARG A 26 -14.80 0.68 10.24
N PHE A 27 -13.59 0.83 9.69
CA PHE A 27 -12.68 -0.30 9.49
C PHE A 27 -11.84 -0.55 10.74
N SER A 28 -11.88 -1.79 11.24
CA SER A 28 -10.95 -2.28 12.25
C SER A 28 -9.63 -2.70 11.60
N LEU A 29 -8.55 -2.82 12.39
CA LEU A 29 -7.24 -3.30 11.88
C LEU A 29 -7.34 -4.65 11.18
N LEU A 30 -8.10 -5.59 11.73
CA LEU A 30 -8.30 -6.91 11.13
C LEU A 30 -9.10 -6.83 9.82
N SER A 31 -10.10 -5.94 9.77
CA SER A 31 -10.88 -5.69 8.56
C SER A 31 -10.02 -5.06 7.46
N LEU A 32 -9.16 -4.11 7.83
CA LEU A 32 -8.25 -3.43 6.89
C LEU A 32 -7.18 -4.38 6.36
N PHE A 33 -6.64 -5.25 7.23
CA PHE A 33 -5.72 -6.32 6.84
C PHE A 33 -6.38 -7.31 5.86
N SER A 34 -7.58 -7.78 6.18
CA SER A 34 -8.33 -8.72 5.34
C SER A 34 -8.69 -8.09 3.99
N LEU A 35 -9.08 -6.82 3.98
CA LEU A 35 -9.34 -6.05 2.76
C LEU A 35 -8.07 -5.90 1.91
N GLY A 36 -6.93 -5.56 2.53
CA GLY A 36 -5.65 -5.48 1.85
C GLY A 36 -5.25 -6.80 1.19
N PHE A 37 -5.36 -7.92 1.92
CA PHE A 37 -5.08 -9.26 1.38
C PHE A 37 -6.02 -9.64 0.22
N ALA A 38 -7.30 -9.27 0.31
CA ALA A 38 -8.26 -9.50 -0.77
C ALA A 38 -7.92 -8.68 -2.03
N LEU A 39 -7.51 -7.42 -1.86
CA LEU A 39 -7.15 -6.53 -2.96
C LEU A 39 -5.86 -6.96 -3.66
N THR A 40 -4.86 -7.47 -2.95
CA THR A 40 -3.58 -7.86 -3.54
C THR A 40 -3.65 -9.13 -4.39
N ALA A 41 -4.73 -9.92 -4.29
CA ALA A 41 -5.00 -11.11 -5.11
C ALA A 41 -3.76 -12.02 -5.33
N THR A 42 -2.90 -12.15 -4.32
CA THR A 42 -1.54 -12.74 -4.44
C THR A 42 -1.58 -14.18 -4.92
N TRP A 43 -2.63 -14.92 -4.56
CA TRP A 43 -2.91 -16.27 -5.02
C TRP A 43 -2.98 -16.37 -6.56
N ASN A 44 -3.60 -15.41 -7.24
CA ASN A 44 -3.78 -15.45 -8.70
C ASN A 44 -2.44 -15.24 -9.42
N GLY A 45 -1.64 -14.29 -8.95
CA GLY A 45 -0.29 -14.05 -9.49
C GLY A 45 0.65 -15.24 -9.25
N PHE A 46 0.55 -15.88 -8.08
CA PHE A 46 1.33 -17.08 -7.79
C PHE A 46 0.91 -18.26 -8.68
N GLY A 47 -0.39 -18.52 -8.81
CA GLY A 47 -0.91 -19.61 -9.63
C GLY A 47 -0.51 -19.53 -11.10
N SER A 48 -0.50 -18.32 -11.68
CA SER A 48 -0.07 -18.13 -13.07
C SER A 48 1.45 -18.28 -13.27
N ALA A 49 2.25 -17.93 -12.25
CA ALA A 49 3.72 -17.91 -12.34
C ALA A 49 4.42 -19.23 -11.94
N ILE A 50 3.78 -20.10 -11.15
CA ILE A 50 4.40 -21.36 -10.67
C ILE A 50 4.90 -22.24 -11.80
N GLY A 51 4.10 -22.45 -12.85
CA GLY A 51 4.46 -23.35 -13.95
C GLY A 51 5.72 -22.87 -14.68
N ALA A 52 5.79 -21.57 -14.99
CA ALA A 52 6.96 -20.95 -15.61
C ALA A 52 8.18 -20.94 -14.67
N SER A 53 7.97 -20.76 -13.37
CA SER A 53 9.05 -20.76 -12.37
C SER A 53 9.68 -22.14 -12.22
N LEU A 54 8.86 -23.19 -12.15
CA LEU A 54 9.35 -24.57 -12.05
C LEU A 54 10.09 -25.02 -13.32
N ALA A 55 9.60 -24.62 -14.50
CA ALA A 55 10.23 -24.95 -15.77
C ALA A 55 11.63 -24.32 -15.93
N GLN A 56 11.83 -23.10 -15.41
CA GLN A 56 13.07 -22.34 -15.58
C GLN A 56 14.04 -22.44 -14.41
N SER A 57 13.53 -22.53 -13.17
CA SER A 57 14.33 -22.35 -11.95
C SER A 57 14.54 -23.65 -11.15
N SER A 58 14.02 -24.79 -11.62
CA SER A 58 13.95 -26.03 -10.84
C SER A 58 13.18 -25.86 -9.51
N SER A 59 12.92 -26.95 -8.79
CA SER A 59 12.13 -26.88 -7.54
C SER A 59 12.81 -26.02 -6.46
N SER A 60 14.13 -26.14 -6.31
CA SER A 60 14.89 -25.34 -5.32
C SER A 60 14.93 -23.86 -5.68
N GLY A 61 15.13 -23.51 -6.96
CA GLY A 61 15.18 -22.11 -7.36
C GLY A 61 13.83 -21.42 -7.22
N THR A 62 12.73 -22.13 -7.46
CA THR A 62 11.37 -21.59 -7.27
C THR A 62 11.08 -21.18 -5.81
N ILE A 63 11.63 -21.91 -4.83
CA ILE A 63 11.48 -21.57 -3.41
C ILE A 63 12.31 -20.31 -3.07
N TRP A 64 13.55 -20.23 -3.55
CA TRP A 64 14.41 -19.08 -3.28
C TRP A 64 13.93 -17.80 -3.97
N THR A 65 13.41 -17.89 -5.19
CA THR A 65 12.83 -16.73 -5.89
C THR A 65 11.60 -16.20 -5.16
N LEU A 66 10.78 -17.07 -4.56
CA LEU A 66 9.66 -16.66 -3.71
C LEU A 66 10.12 -15.87 -2.48
N VAL A 67 11.16 -16.32 -1.79
CA VAL A 67 11.72 -15.64 -0.61
C VAL A 67 12.28 -14.27 -0.99
N ILE A 68 13.04 -14.19 -2.08
CA ILE A 68 13.61 -12.92 -2.56
C ILE A 68 12.49 -11.97 -2.98
N ALA A 69 11.49 -12.44 -3.72
CA ALA A 69 10.34 -11.64 -4.13
C ALA A 69 9.54 -11.12 -2.92
N ALA A 70 9.36 -11.94 -1.88
CA ALA A 70 8.70 -11.52 -0.65
C ALA A 70 9.48 -10.41 0.07
N LEU A 71 10.81 -10.53 0.16
CA LEU A 71 11.66 -9.51 0.76
C LEU A 71 11.58 -8.18 -0.01
N MET A 72 11.66 -8.22 -1.34
CA MET A 72 11.58 -7.00 -2.15
C MET A 72 10.21 -6.33 -2.03
N ASN A 73 9.13 -7.11 -2.04
CA ASN A 73 7.79 -6.57 -1.80
C ASN A 73 7.63 -5.99 -0.39
N PHE A 74 8.28 -6.58 0.62
CA PHE A 74 8.26 -6.05 1.98
C PHE A 74 8.93 -4.68 2.06
N VAL A 75 10.09 -4.50 1.41
CA VAL A 75 10.78 -3.20 1.34
C VAL A 75 9.89 -2.14 0.68
N VAL A 76 9.25 -2.46 -0.44
CA VAL A 76 8.30 -1.55 -1.11
C VAL A 76 7.11 -1.23 -0.21
N SER A 77 6.56 -2.24 0.47
CA SER A 77 5.43 -2.07 1.39
C SER A 77 5.80 -1.18 2.57
N LEU A 78 7.04 -1.26 3.06
CA LEU A 78 7.54 -0.40 4.13
C LEU A 78 7.61 1.06 3.68
N GLY A 79 8.12 1.32 2.46
CA GLY A 79 8.09 2.68 1.90
C GLY A 79 6.67 3.23 1.71
N MET A 80 5.71 2.37 1.32
CA MET A 80 4.30 2.76 1.27
C MET A 80 3.74 3.04 2.67
N ALA A 81 4.17 2.31 3.70
CA ALA A 81 3.75 2.56 5.07
C ALA A 81 4.23 3.93 5.58
N GLU A 82 5.42 4.38 5.21
CA GLU A 82 5.92 5.72 5.52
C GLU A 82 5.04 6.81 4.87
N LEU A 83 4.65 6.62 3.60
CA LEU A 83 3.76 7.56 2.90
C LEU A 83 2.34 7.59 3.48
N VAL A 84 1.78 6.44 3.83
CA VAL A 84 0.46 6.35 4.50
C VAL A 84 0.50 7.07 5.84
N SER A 85 1.59 6.94 6.59
CA SER A 85 1.75 7.61 7.88
C SER A 85 1.93 9.12 7.75
N ALA A 86 2.55 9.62 6.68
CA ALA A 86 2.75 11.06 6.48
C ALA A 86 1.55 11.75 5.84
N PHE A 87 0.76 11.01 5.06
CA PHE A 87 -0.40 11.55 4.34
C PHE A 87 -1.61 10.62 4.53
N PRO A 88 -2.32 10.71 5.68
CA PRO A 88 -3.43 9.82 6.03
C PRO A 88 -4.74 10.19 5.30
N ASN A 89 -4.67 10.39 3.97
CA ASN A 89 -5.81 10.75 3.12
C ASN A 89 -6.33 9.56 2.32
N SER A 90 -7.59 9.62 1.89
CA SER A 90 -8.25 8.54 1.12
C SER A 90 -7.79 8.42 -0.34
N GLY A 91 -6.93 9.33 -0.81
CA GLY A 91 -6.43 9.39 -2.17
C GLY A 91 -5.18 8.57 -2.46
N ALA A 92 -4.61 7.92 -1.44
CA ALA A 92 -3.54 6.94 -1.59
C ALA A 92 -2.48 7.33 -2.66
N GLN A 93 -2.20 6.43 -3.62
CA GLN A 93 -1.09 6.53 -4.56
C GLN A 93 -1.13 7.78 -5.46
N TYR A 94 -2.30 8.19 -5.97
CA TYR A 94 -2.40 9.35 -6.86
C TYR A 94 -2.15 10.66 -6.11
N TYR A 95 -2.58 10.72 -4.85
CA TYR A 95 -2.35 11.88 -4.02
C TYR A 95 -0.89 11.97 -3.60
N TRP A 96 -0.28 10.84 -3.25
CA TRP A 96 1.15 10.79 -2.90
C TRP A 96 2.03 11.18 -4.08
N SER A 97 1.75 10.69 -5.29
CA SER A 97 2.52 11.08 -6.47
C SER A 97 2.33 12.56 -6.82
N TYR A 98 1.13 13.11 -6.68
CA TYR A 98 0.88 14.54 -6.86
C TYR A 98 1.65 15.41 -5.85
N LYS A 99 1.75 14.97 -4.59
CA LYS A 99 2.44 15.70 -3.52
C LYS A 99 3.96 15.64 -3.61
N VAL A 100 4.51 14.53 -4.09
CA VAL A 100 5.96 14.30 -4.16
C VAL A 100 6.56 14.78 -5.48
N ALA A 101 5.79 14.80 -6.57
CA ALA A 101 6.26 15.27 -7.87
C ALA A 101 6.43 16.80 -7.92
N SER A 102 7.29 17.28 -8.82
CA SER A 102 7.44 18.70 -9.06
C SER A 102 6.16 19.30 -9.67
N PRO A 103 5.87 20.61 -9.45
CA PRO A 103 4.58 21.21 -9.81
C PRO A 103 4.20 21.06 -11.29
N GLU A 104 5.20 21.01 -12.17
CA GLU A 104 5.03 20.87 -13.62
C GLU A 104 4.63 19.44 -14.02
N TRP A 105 5.09 18.43 -13.28
CA TRP A 105 4.85 17.01 -13.58
C TRP A 105 3.79 16.38 -12.69
N ALA A 106 3.37 17.04 -11.61
CA ALA A 106 2.40 16.53 -10.64
C ALA A 106 1.08 16.05 -11.28
N PRO A 107 0.46 16.77 -12.25
CA PRO A 107 -0.75 16.27 -12.90
C PRO A 107 -0.51 14.99 -13.70
N PHE A 108 0.62 14.92 -14.41
CA PHE A 108 0.99 13.76 -15.21
C PHE A 108 1.33 12.54 -14.33
N ALA A 109 2.12 12.74 -13.29
CA ALA A 109 2.52 11.69 -12.34
C ALA A 109 1.35 11.15 -11.51
N SER A 110 0.29 11.93 -11.30
CA SER A 110 -0.95 11.47 -10.65
C SER A 110 -1.87 10.67 -11.56
N TYR A 111 -1.70 10.78 -12.87
CA TYR A 111 -2.55 10.14 -13.87
C TYR A 111 -2.01 8.77 -14.32
N MET A 112 -0.69 8.61 -14.37
CA MET A 112 0.03 7.37 -14.73
C MET A 112 -0.04 6.33 -13.60
#